data_AF-A0AAW2VEK5-F1
#
_entry.id   AF-A0AAW2VEK5-F1
#
_cell.length_a   1.000
_cell.length_b   1.000
_cell.length_c   1.000
_cell.angle_alpha   90.00
_cell.angle_beta   90.00
_cell.angle_gamma   90.00
#
_symmetry.space_group_name_H-M   'P 1'
#
loop_
_entity.id
_entity.type
_entity.pdbx_description
1 polymer ?
#
loop_
_entity_poly.entity_id
_entity_poly.type
_entity_poly.pdbx_seq_one_letter_code
_entity_poly.pdbx_strand_id
1 'polypeptide(L)'
;MASRTPTKSEIVAKLNLQPHPEGGYYCETFRDNSIVLSKSHLPPQYKVDRPVSTSIYFLLPSGSVSHLHRIPCAETWHFYLGEPLTVIELNENDGSIKLTCLGSDLLAENQVVQHIVPPNVWFGAFPTKDIEVSSDLMAVKRASRDPEEHFSLVGCTCAPAFQFDDFELAKRSELISCFPKYESLISMLTFPE
;
A
#
# COMPACT_ATOMS: atom_id res chain seq x y z
N MET A 1 15.79 7.64 -29.69
CA MET A 1 14.97 6.42 -29.64
C MET A 1 14.08 6.53 -28.43
N ALA A 2 12.75 6.47 -28.57
CA ALA A 2 11.89 6.45 -27.39
C ALA A 2 12.18 5.15 -26.62
N SER A 3 12.64 5.27 -25.37
CA SER A 3 12.84 4.11 -24.50
C SER A 3 11.48 3.44 -24.32
N ARG A 4 11.37 2.15 -24.65
CA ARG A 4 10.15 1.39 -24.36
C ARG A 4 9.91 1.38 -22.85
N THR A 5 8.66 1.49 -22.44
CA THR A 5 8.27 1.22 -21.05
C THR A 5 8.48 -0.29 -20.78
N PRO A 6 9.18 -0.67 -19.70
CA PRO A 6 9.31 -2.09 -19.34
C PRO A 6 7.97 -2.67 -18.90
N THR A 7 7.74 -3.95 -19.20
CA THR A 7 6.56 -4.69 -18.74
C THR A 7 6.66 -5.03 -17.25
N LYS A 8 5.53 -5.33 -16.62
CA LYS A 8 5.47 -5.85 -15.25
C LYS A 8 6.41 -7.03 -15.03
N SER A 9 6.38 -8.04 -15.90
CA SER A 9 7.21 -9.24 -15.74
C SER A 9 8.71 -8.96 -15.86
N GLU A 10 9.10 -8.01 -16.72
CA GLU A 10 10.49 -7.58 -16.82
C GLU A 10 10.98 -6.88 -15.56
N ILE A 11 10.15 -6.04 -14.94
CA ILE A 11 10.49 -5.38 -13.67
C ILE A 11 10.57 -6.40 -12.54
N VAL A 12 9.57 -7.29 -12.43
CA VAL A 12 9.54 -8.36 -11.42
C VAL A 12 10.80 -9.20 -11.49
N ALA A 13 11.20 -9.63 -12.70
CA ALA A 13 12.43 -10.39 -12.90
C ALA A 13 13.69 -9.56 -12.58
N LYS A 14 13.75 -8.30 -13.03
CA LYS A 14 14.91 -7.43 -12.84
C LYS A 14 15.17 -7.09 -11.38
N LEU A 15 14.13 -6.86 -10.60
CA LEU A 15 14.20 -6.46 -9.19
C LEU A 15 14.02 -7.64 -8.23
N ASN A 16 13.91 -8.87 -8.74
CA ASN A 16 13.70 -10.10 -7.98
C ASN A 16 12.47 -10.01 -7.05
N LEU A 17 11.39 -9.41 -7.52
CA LEU A 17 10.18 -9.24 -6.71
C LEU A 17 9.46 -10.58 -6.51
N GLN A 18 8.93 -10.78 -5.30
CA GLN A 18 8.13 -11.95 -4.92
C GLN A 18 6.71 -11.52 -4.58
N PRO A 19 5.69 -12.38 -4.73
CA PRO A 19 4.33 -12.06 -4.29
C PRO A 19 4.29 -11.64 -2.81
N HIS A 20 3.59 -10.56 -2.48
CA HIS A 20 3.40 -10.12 -1.10
C HIS A 20 2.11 -10.72 -0.51
N PRO A 21 2.04 -11.06 0.80
CA PRO A 21 0.82 -11.61 1.42
C PRO A 21 -0.42 -10.73 1.26
N GLU A 22 -0.25 -9.43 1.19
CA GLU A 22 -1.34 -8.46 1.01
C GLU A 22 -1.74 -8.26 -0.46
N GLY A 23 -1.07 -8.91 -1.42
CA GLY A 23 -1.22 -8.66 -2.85
C GLY A 23 -0.11 -7.79 -3.43
N GLY A 24 0.02 -7.78 -4.76
CA GLY A 24 1.17 -7.20 -5.43
C GLY A 24 2.46 -8.02 -5.27
N TYR A 25 3.59 -7.38 -5.56
CA TYR A 25 4.93 -7.99 -5.50
C TYR A 25 5.89 -7.07 -4.74
N TYR A 26 6.84 -7.63 -4.00
CA TYR A 26 7.79 -6.85 -3.22
C TYR A 26 9.18 -7.48 -3.18
N CYS A 27 10.17 -6.67 -2.80
CA CYS A 27 11.51 -7.13 -2.46
C CYS A 27 12.11 -6.20 -1.41
N GLU A 28 12.57 -6.73 -0.27
CA GLU A 28 13.30 -5.95 0.73
C GLU A 28 14.70 -5.64 0.22
N THR A 29 15.02 -4.35 0.10
CA THR A 29 16.29 -3.85 -0.45
C THR A 29 17.24 -3.35 0.63
N PHE A 30 16.71 -3.03 1.81
CA PHE A 30 17.48 -2.49 2.91
C PHE A 30 16.85 -2.86 4.26
N ARG A 31 17.71 -3.19 5.23
CA ARG A 31 17.38 -3.34 6.65
C ARG A 31 18.54 -2.85 7.50
N ASP A 32 18.29 -1.81 8.30
CA ASP A 32 19.31 -1.19 9.14
C ASP A 32 19.46 -1.90 10.48
N ASN A 33 20.44 -2.79 10.56
CA ASN A 33 20.80 -3.51 11.78
C ASN A 33 21.90 -2.81 12.61
N SER A 34 22.23 -1.54 12.32
CA SER A 34 23.26 -0.81 13.07
C SER A 34 22.88 -0.61 14.54
N ILE A 35 21.57 -0.49 14.81
CA ILE A 35 20.99 -0.39 16.15
C ILE A 35 19.74 -1.28 16.19
N VAL A 36 19.53 -1.94 17.34
CA VAL A 36 18.30 -2.68 17.64
C VAL A 36 17.56 -1.99 18.78
N LEU A 37 16.34 -1.53 18.50
CA LEU A 37 15.41 -0.96 19.46
C LEU A 37 14.73 -2.11 20.22
N SER A 38 15.04 -2.24 21.51
CA SER A 38 14.37 -3.21 22.39
C SER A 38 12.87 -2.96 22.43
N LYS A 39 12.07 -4.01 22.29
CA LYS A 39 10.61 -4.01 22.44
C LYS A 39 10.16 -3.32 23.71
N SER A 40 10.91 -3.45 24.81
CA SER A 40 10.60 -2.81 26.09
C SER A 40 10.56 -1.28 26.04
N HIS A 41 11.17 -0.67 25.02
CA HIS A 41 11.20 0.78 24.79
C HIS A 41 10.27 1.22 23.65
N LEU A 42 9.53 0.30 23.04
CA LEU A 42 8.61 0.57 21.94
C LEU A 42 7.16 0.62 22.42
N PRO A 43 6.25 1.28 21.68
CA PRO A 43 4.82 1.21 21.94
C PRO A 43 4.30 -0.25 22.00
N PRO A 44 3.24 -0.53 22.77
CA PRO A 44 2.78 -1.90 23.02
C PRO A 44 2.30 -2.68 21.79
N GLN A 45 2.05 -1.99 20.67
CA GLN A 45 1.68 -2.61 19.39
C GLN A 45 2.86 -3.34 18.71
N TYR A 46 4.10 -3.05 19.12
CA TYR A 46 5.29 -3.75 18.66
C TYR A 46 5.46 -5.06 19.43
N LYS A 47 5.47 -6.21 18.75
CA LYS A 47 5.57 -7.54 19.38
C LYS A 47 7.00 -8.06 19.48
N VAL A 48 7.96 -7.43 18.79
CA VAL A 48 9.37 -7.85 18.72
C VAL A 48 10.33 -6.65 18.73
N ASP A 49 11.60 -6.92 19.02
CA ASP A 49 12.70 -5.94 18.87
C ASP A 49 12.80 -5.46 17.42
N ARG A 50 13.22 -4.21 17.22
CA ARG A 50 13.21 -3.58 15.89
C ARG A 50 14.58 -3.10 15.45
N PRO A 51 15.04 -3.51 14.26
CA PRO A 51 16.05 -2.74 13.53
C PRO A 51 15.55 -1.31 13.27
N VAL A 52 16.45 -0.39 12.93
CA VAL A 52 16.12 1.05 12.82
C VAL A 52 15.11 1.31 11.72
N SER A 53 15.30 0.70 10.55
CA SER A 53 14.42 0.91 9.40
C SER A 53 14.56 -0.21 8.37
N THR A 54 13.58 -0.28 7.48
CA THR A 54 13.58 -1.15 6.28
C THR A 54 13.11 -0.36 5.07
N SER A 55 13.59 -0.73 3.89
CA SER A 55 13.04 -0.28 2.63
C SER A 55 12.78 -1.45 1.70
N ILE A 56 11.70 -1.37 0.92
CA ILE A 56 11.31 -2.35 -0.07
C ILE A 56 11.04 -1.68 -1.42
N TYR A 57 11.18 -2.43 -2.51
CA TYR A 57 10.39 -2.19 -3.72
C TYR A 57 9.03 -2.84 -3.55
N PHE A 58 7.99 -2.18 -4.05
CA PHE A 58 6.64 -2.75 -4.16
C PHE A 58 6.04 -2.43 -5.53
N LEU A 59 5.51 -3.44 -6.22
CA LEU A 59 4.88 -3.34 -7.52
C LEU A 59 3.43 -3.82 -7.44
N LEU A 60 2.52 -2.99 -7.92
CA LEU A 60 1.09 -3.27 -7.95
C LEU A 60 0.57 -3.24 -9.40
N PRO A 61 0.29 -4.40 -10.02
CA PRO A 61 -0.28 -4.44 -11.36
C PRO A 61 -1.78 -4.12 -11.35
N SER A 62 -2.30 -3.69 -12.49
CA SER A 62 -3.74 -3.55 -12.71
C SER A 62 -4.47 -4.86 -12.41
N GLY A 63 -5.66 -4.77 -11.82
CA GLY A 63 -6.46 -5.91 -11.40
C GLY A 63 -6.05 -6.52 -10.05
N SER A 64 -4.93 -6.08 -9.46
CA SER A 64 -4.53 -6.42 -8.08
C SER A 64 -4.75 -5.24 -7.14
N VAL A 65 -4.79 -5.54 -5.84
CA VAL A 65 -4.81 -4.53 -4.77
C VAL A 65 -3.75 -4.90 -3.72
N SER A 66 -3.30 -3.91 -2.95
CA SER A 66 -2.74 -4.11 -1.62
C SER A 66 -3.94 -4.08 -0.66
N HIS A 67 -4.26 -5.26 -0.12
CA HIS A 67 -5.40 -5.42 0.77
C HIS A 67 -5.22 -4.60 2.05
N LEU A 68 -6.33 -4.20 2.66
CA LEU A 68 -6.36 -3.44 3.89
C LEU A 68 -5.61 -4.18 4.99
N HIS A 69 -4.63 -3.50 5.55
CA HIS A 69 -3.76 -4.00 6.60
C HIS A 69 -3.37 -2.87 7.55
N ARG A 70 -2.77 -3.24 8.68
CA ARG A 70 -2.30 -2.31 9.70
C ARG A 70 -0.95 -2.76 10.24
N ILE A 71 -0.08 -1.78 10.46
CA ILE A 71 1.26 -1.97 11.02
C ILE A 71 1.53 -0.86 12.06
N PRO A 72 2.39 -1.10 13.06
CA PRO A 72 2.64 -0.15 14.12
C PRO A 72 3.71 0.91 13.78
N CYS A 73 4.36 0.80 12.62
CA CYS A 73 5.33 1.76 12.12
C CYS A 73 4.69 2.73 11.14
N ALA A 74 5.26 3.93 11.01
CA ALA A 74 4.93 4.81 9.90
C ALA A 74 5.54 4.21 8.63
N GLU A 75 4.81 4.29 7.52
CA GLU A 75 5.29 3.83 6.23
C GLU A 75 5.29 4.97 5.21
N THR A 76 6.46 5.25 4.65
CA THR A 76 6.64 6.24 3.60
C THR A 76 6.61 5.56 2.24
N TRP A 77 5.69 5.97 1.39
CA TRP A 77 5.51 5.53 0.02
C TRP A 77 6.17 6.52 -0.93
N HIS A 78 6.93 6.03 -1.90
CA HIS A 78 7.66 6.81 -2.89
C HIS A 78 7.30 6.34 -4.30
N PHE A 79 6.77 7.21 -5.15
CA PHE A 79 6.46 6.86 -6.53
C PHE A 79 7.73 6.76 -7.38
N TYR A 80 7.91 5.67 -8.13
CA TYR A 80 9.06 5.47 -9.02
C TYR A 80 8.70 5.40 -10.49
N LEU A 81 7.74 4.55 -10.88
CA LEU A 81 7.44 4.28 -12.29
C LEU A 81 6.02 3.76 -12.47
N GLY A 82 5.43 4.00 -13.64
CA GLY A 82 4.17 3.42 -14.08
C GLY A 82 3.01 4.41 -14.01
N GLU A 83 1.81 3.89 -13.78
CA GLU A 83 0.60 4.67 -13.58
C GLU A 83 0.38 5.01 -12.11
N PRO A 84 -0.42 6.04 -11.78
CA PRO A 84 -0.69 6.37 -10.39
C PRO A 84 -1.43 5.25 -9.65
N LEU A 85 -1.16 5.15 -8.34
CA LEU A 85 -1.92 4.33 -7.39
C LEU A 85 -2.57 5.21 -6.34
N THR A 86 -3.67 4.75 -5.76
CA THR A 86 -4.34 5.40 -4.65
C THR A 86 -4.06 4.61 -3.38
N VAL A 87 -3.46 5.27 -2.39
CA VAL A 87 -3.40 4.78 -1.00
C VAL A 87 -4.67 5.22 -0.28
N ILE A 88 -5.37 4.27 0.32
CA ILE A 88 -6.52 4.54 1.20
C ILE A 88 -6.09 4.40 2.66
N GLU A 89 -6.58 5.29 3.51
CA GLU A 89 -6.42 5.25 4.96
C GLU A 89 -7.82 5.32 5.59
N LEU A 90 -8.13 4.44 6.54
CA LEU A 90 -9.38 4.45 7.30
C LEU A 90 -9.15 5.04 8.69
N ASN A 91 -9.89 6.10 9.04
CA ASN A 91 -9.79 6.75 10.35
C ASN A 91 -10.82 6.18 11.32
N GLU A 92 -10.37 5.33 12.25
CA GLU A 92 -11.25 4.70 13.24
C GLU A 92 -11.86 5.69 14.25
N ASN A 93 -11.34 6.92 14.37
CA ASN A 93 -11.84 7.90 15.34
C ASN A 93 -13.16 8.56 14.90
N ASP A 94 -13.32 8.82 13.60
CA ASP A 94 -14.47 9.53 13.05
C ASP A 94 -15.17 8.76 11.92
N GLY A 95 -14.66 7.58 11.56
CA GLY A 95 -15.20 6.74 10.49
C GLY A 95 -14.96 7.31 9.09
N SER A 96 -14.10 8.32 8.92
CA SER A 96 -13.75 8.88 7.61
C SER A 96 -12.70 8.04 6.89
N ILE A 97 -12.59 8.23 5.57
CA ILE A 97 -11.48 7.70 4.78
C ILE A 97 -10.69 8.85 4.18
N LYS A 98 -9.41 8.60 3.91
CA LYS A 98 -8.55 9.49 3.14
C LYS A 98 -8.01 8.73 1.95
N LEU A 99 -8.07 9.35 0.78
CA LEU A 99 -7.55 8.82 -0.47
C LEU A 99 -6.41 9.71 -0.94
N THR A 100 -5.21 9.16 -1.04
CA THR A 100 -4.02 9.85 -1.53
C THR A 100 -3.55 9.21 -2.81
N CYS A 101 -3.55 9.96 -3.91
CA CYS A 101 -3.11 9.48 -5.21
C CYS A 101 -1.60 9.75 -5.39
N LEU A 102 -0.82 8.69 -5.52
CA LEU A 102 0.62 8.73 -5.75
C LEU A 102 0.92 8.57 -7.24
N GLY A 103 1.65 9.51 -7.81
CA GLY A 103 2.05 9.48 -9.21
C GLY A 103 3.08 10.55 -9.55
N SER A 104 3.61 10.51 -10.77
CA SER A 104 4.69 11.40 -11.21
C SER A 104 4.22 12.74 -11.79
N ASP A 105 2.92 12.94 -11.99
CA ASP A 105 2.39 14.19 -12.55
C ASP A 105 2.24 15.27 -11.48
N LEU A 106 3.35 15.94 -11.15
CA LEU A 106 3.40 16.99 -10.13
C LEU A 106 2.60 18.25 -10.48
N LEU A 107 2.20 18.42 -11.75
CA LEU A 107 1.41 19.57 -12.19
C LEU A 107 -0.09 19.27 -12.18
N ALA A 108 -0.49 18.00 -12.10
CA ALA A 108 -1.86 17.63 -11.82
C ALA A 108 -2.25 18.03 -10.39
N GLU A 109 -3.50 18.46 -10.20
CA GLU A 109 -3.99 18.93 -8.90
C GLU A 109 -4.01 17.84 -7.81
N ASN A 110 -4.03 16.56 -8.22
CA ASN A 110 -4.37 15.44 -7.34
C ASN A 110 -3.29 14.34 -7.32
N GLN A 111 -2.00 14.66 -7.50
CA GLN A 111 -0.92 13.67 -7.37
C GLN A 111 0.21 14.16 -6.45
N VAL A 112 0.75 13.23 -5.68
CA VAL A 112 2.00 13.42 -4.92
C VAL A 112 3.00 12.33 -5.27
N VAL A 113 4.29 12.63 -5.22
CA VAL A 113 5.34 11.62 -5.44
C VAL A 113 5.75 10.89 -4.16
N GLN A 114 5.32 11.40 -3.01
CA GLN A 114 5.60 10.82 -1.70
C GLN A 114 4.40 10.99 -0.78
N HIS A 115 4.12 9.97 0.01
CA HIS A 115 3.08 9.99 1.03
C HIS A 115 3.52 9.20 2.26
N ILE A 116 3.02 9.55 3.44
CA ILE A 116 3.31 8.86 4.69
C ILE A 116 1.99 8.38 5.28
N VAL A 117 1.87 7.07 5.48
CA VAL A 117 0.80 6.46 6.27
C VAL A 117 1.23 6.46 7.74
N PRO A 118 0.43 7.04 8.66
CA PRO A 118 0.76 7.03 10.09
C PRO A 118 0.73 5.62 10.69
N PRO A 119 1.44 5.40 11.82
CA PRO A 119 1.34 4.17 12.61
C PRO A 119 -0.10 3.79 12.96
N ASN A 120 -0.38 2.49 12.96
CA ASN A 120 -1.63 1.89 13.45
C ASN A 120 -2.90 2.38 12.74
N VAL A 121 -2.77 2.82 11.48
CA VAL A 121 -3.90 3.13 10.60
C VAL A 121 -4.18 1.92 9.73
N TRP A 122 -5.46 1.60 9.50
CA TRP A 122 -5.84 0.66 8.45
C TRP A 122 -5.65 1.31 7.10
N PHE A 123 -4.83 0.70 6.24
CA PHE A 123 -4.55 1.23 4.92
C PHE A 123 -4.35 0.14 3.90
N GLY A 124 -4.45 0.50 2.64
CA GLY A 124 -4.24 -0.38 1.50
C GLY A 124 -4.04 0.47 0.25
N ALA A 125 -3.91 -0.18 -0.90
CA ALA A 125 -3.72 0.54 -2.16
C ALA A 125 -4.32 -0.18 -3.37
N PHE A 126 -4.66 0.60 -4.38
CA PHE A 126 -5.11 0.08 -5.68
C PHE A 126 -4.61 0.98 -6.82
N PRO A 127 -4.38 0.46 -8.03
CA PRO A 127 -4.07 1.30 -9.19
C PRO A 127 -5.22 2.29 -9.42
N THR A 128 -4.94 3.60 -9.44
CA THR A 128 -5.97 4.66 -9.38
C THR A 128 -7.01 4.55 -10.50
N LYS A 129 -6.60 4.02 -11.66
CA LYS A 129 -7.46 3.86 -12.83
C LYS A 129 -8.33 2.59 -12.81
N ASP A 130 -8.20 1.72 -11.82
CA ASP A 130 -8.98 0.47 -11.70
C ASP A 130 -10.27 0.61 -10.89
N ILE A 131 -10.33 1.58 -9.98
CA ILE A 131 -11.48 1.79 -9.11
C ILE A 131 -11.86 3.26 -9.15
N GLU A 132 -13.12 3.53 -9.44
CA GLU A 132 -13.72 4.85 -9.32
C GLU A 132 -14.46 4.95 -8.00
N VAL A 133 -14.14 5.95 -7.20
CA VAL A 133 -14.87 6.28 -5.97
C VAL A 133 -15.68 7.54 -6.24
N SER A 134 -17.00 7.39 -6.28
CA SER A 134 -17.93 8.50 -6.55
C SER A 134 -18.17 9.36 -5.30
N SER A 135 -18.79 10.53 -5.49
CA SER A 135 -19.08 11.49 -4.42
C SER A 135 -20.02 10.97 -3.33
N ASP A 136 -20.83 9.95 -3.64
CA ASP A 136 -21.67 9.21 -2.70
C ASP A 136 -20.94 8.05 -2.00
N LEU A 137 -19.61 8.00 -2.14
CA LEU A 137 -18.70 7.05 -1.48
C LEU A 137 -18.89 5.60 -1.95
N MET A 138 -19.54 5.40 -3.10
CA MET A 138 -19.60 4.11 -3.77
C MET A 138 -18.33 3.88 -4.59
N ALA A 139 -17.77 2.69 -4.47
CA ALA A 139 -16.65 2.26 -5.29
C ALA A 139 -17.15 1.34 -6.41
N VAL A 140 -16.74 1.63 -7.65
CA VAL A 140 -17.05 0.82 -8.82
C VAL A 140 -15.76 0.40 -9.51
N LYS A 141 -15.63 -0.90 -9.77
CA LYS A 141 -14.52 -1.44 -10.54
C LYS A 141 -14.65 -1.03 -11.99
N ARG A 142 -13.60 -0.44 -12.55
CA ARG A 142 -13.49 -0.08 -13.97
C ARG A 142 -13.18 -1.31 -14.82
N ALA A 143 -13.24 -1.13 -16.14
CA ALA A 143 -12.91 -2.18 -17.09
C ALA A 143 -11.50 -2.73 -16.82
N SER A 144 -11.34 -4.05 -16.94
CA SER A 144 -10.05 -4.71 -16.80
C SER A 144 -9.04 -4.18 -17.81
N ARG A 145 -7.78 -4.07 -17.37
CA ARG A 145 -6.65 -3.58 -18.17
C ARG A 145 -5.53 -4.60 -18.09
N ASP A 146 -4.64 -4.59 -19.07
CA ASP A 146 -3.54 -5.56 -19.11
C ASP A 146 -2.56 -5.33 -17.95
N PRO A 147 -2.40 -6.29 -17.01
CA PRO A 147 -1.48 -6.16 -15.89
C PRO A 147 0.01 -6.14 -16.31
N GLU A 148 0.35 -6.55 -17.52
CA GLU A 148 1.72 -6.44 -18.03
C GLU A 148 2.09 -5.02 -18.45
N GLU A 149 1.11 -4.25 -18.91
CA GLU A 149 1.30 -2.87 -19.41
C GLU A 149 0.92 -1.81 -18.38
N HIS A 150 -0.01 -2.13 -17.48
CA HIS A 150 -0.53 -1.21 -16.47
C HIS A 150 -0.15 -1.66 -15.06
N PHE A 151 0.75 -0.92 -14.42
CA PHE A 151 1.20 -1.16 -13.05
C PHE A 151 1.69 0.13 -12.40
N SER A 152 1.92 0.07 -11.10
CA SER A 152 2.62 1.09 -10.33
C SER A 152 3.81 0.44 -9.61
N LEU A 153 5.00 1.02 -9.75
CA LEU A 153 6.19 0.67 -8.98
C LEU A 153 6.46 1.81 -7.99
N VAL A 154 6.54 1.43 -6.72
CA VAL A 154 6.85 2.33 -5.61
C VAL A 154 7.98 1.75 -4.75
N GLY A 155 8.55 2.60 -3.90
CA GLY A 155 9.34 2.18 -2.76
C GLY A 155 8.57 2.44 -1.48
N CYS A 156 8.66 1.53 -0.51
CA CYS A 156 8.10 1.74 0.82
C CYS A 156 9.21 1.68 1.86
N THR A 157 9.21 2.63 2.81
CA THR A 157 10.18 2.68 3.90
C THR A 157 9.45 2.72 5.24
N CYS A 158 9.82 1.80 6.14
CA CYS A 158 9.30 1.76 7.50
C CYS A 158 10.40 2.13 8.50
N ALA A 159 10.07 2.99 9.45
CA ALA A 159 10.92 3.31 10.60
C ALA A 159 10.04 3.47 11.86
N PRO A 160 10.20 2.61 12.89
CA PRO A 160 11.07 1.44 12.99
C PRO A 160 10.89 0.40 11.88
N ALA A 161 11.89 -0.44 11.64
CA ALA A 161 11.90 -1.45 10.58
C ALA A 161 10.67 -2.37 10.62
N PHE A 162 10.10 -2.71 9.45
CA PHE A 162 8.99 -3.66 9.32
C PHE A 162 9.33 -5.06 9.85
N GLN A 163 8.32 -5.73 10.43
CA GLN A 163 8.35 -7.11 10.91
C GLN A 163 6.96 -7.72 10.72
N PHE A 164 6.91 -8.94 10.21
CA PHE A 164 5.64 -9.65 9.95
C PHE A 164 4.87 -10.00 11.22
N ASP A 165 5.54 -10.15 12.37
CA ASP A 165 4.88 -10.38 13.66
C ASP A 165 3.81 -9.31 13.96
N ASP A 166 4.03 -8.09 13.48
CA ASP A 166 3.20 -6.93 13.74
C ASP A 166 2.28 -6.55 12.57
N PHE A 167 2.35 -7.32 11.48
CA PHE A 167 1.51 -7.14 10.31
C PHE A 167 0.13 -7.77 10.53
N GLU A 168 -0.91 -6.95 10.41
CA GLU A 168 -2.30 -7.35 10.62
C GLU A 168 -3.08 -7.18 9.31
N LEU A 169 -3.60 -8.28 8.76
CA LEU A 169 -4.56 -8.22 7.65
C LEU A 169 -5.97 -7.97 8.19
N ALA A 170 -6.71 -7.09 7.53
CA ALA A 170 -8.06 -6.77 7.91
C ALA A 170 -9.02 -7.95 7.69
N LYS A 171 -9.98 -8.10 8.61
CA LYS A 171 -11.20 -8.87 8.37
C LYS A 171 -12.26 -7.95 7.80
N ARG A 172 -12.89 -8.38 6.70
CA ARG A 172 -13.90 -7.62 5.98
C ARG A 172 -15.08 -7.27 6.89
N SER A 173 -15.59 -8.24 7.63
CA SER A 173 -16.75 -8.07 8.51
C SER A 173 -16.48 -7.05 9.64
N GLU A 174 -15.28 -7.09 10.22
CA GLU A 174 -14.85 -6.15 11.26
C GLU A 174 -14.78 -4.72 10.68
N LEU A 175 -14.12 -4.52 9.54
CA LEU A 175 -14.02 -3.18 8.94
C LEU A 175 -15.36 -2.64 8.46
N ILE A 176 -16.23 -3.46 7.86
CA ILE A 176 -17.58 -3.02 7.48
C ILE A 176 -18.37 -2.55 8.70
N SER A 177 -18.22 -3.21 9.85
CA SER A 177 -18.90 -2.78 11.08
C SER A 177 -18.47 -1.39 11.56
N CYS A 178 -17.18 -1.05 11.38
CA CYS A 178 -16.62 0.25 11.74
C CYS A 178 -16.89 1.33 10.67
N PHE A 179 -16.94 0.92 9.40
CA PHE A 179 -16.99 1.80 8.24
C PHE A 179 -18.14 1.42 7.27
N PRO A 180 -19.40 1.34 7.74
CA PRO A 180 -20.50 0.77 6.96
C PRO A 180 -20.80 1.55 5.67
N LYS A 181 -20.49 2.84 5.63
CA LYS A 181 -20.66 3.68 4.43
C LYS A 181 -19.74 3.29 3.26
N TYR A 182 -18.64 2.59 3.55
CA TYR A 182 -17.59 2.25 2.58
C TYR A 182 -17.56 0.75 2.27
N GLU A 183 -18.66 0.03 2.52
CA GLU A 183 -18.76 -1.41 2.33
C GLU A 183 -18.30 -1.88 0.95
N SER A 184 -18.70 -1.17 -0.12
CA SER A 184 -18.31 -1.51 -1.49
C SER A 184 -16.81 -1.46 -1.70
N LEU A 185 -16.15 -0.42 -1.18
CA LEU A 185 -14.70 -0.24 -1.28
C LEU A 185 -13.93 -1.22 -0.40
N ILE A 186 -14.36 -1.40 0.86
CA ILE A 186 -13.75 -2.35 1.80
C ILE A 186 -13.83 -3.76 1.27
N SER A 187 -14.95 -4.15 0.67
CA SER A 187 -15.13 -5.47 0.06
C SER A 187 -14.15 -5.71 -1.10
N MET A 188 -13.80 -4.68 -1.87
CA MET A 188 -12.79 -4.78 -2.93
C MET A 188 -11.35 -4.86 -2.40
N LEU A 189 -11.10 -4.34 -1.19
CA LEU A 189 -9.77 -4.23 -0.59
C LEU A 189 -9.54 -5.21 0.56
N THR A 190 -10.41 -6.20 0.75
CA THR A 190 -10.24 -7.24 1.77
C THR A 190 -10.39 -8.60 1.11
N PHE A 191 -9.70 -9.62 1.66
CA PHE A 191 -9.93 -10.99 1.22
C PHE A 191 -11.39 -11.40 1.49
N PRO A 192 -11.99 -12.25 0.63
CA PRO A 192 -13.24 -12.91 0.95
C PRO A 192 -13.09 -13.73 2.24
N GLU A 193 -14.11 -13.65 3.10
CA GLU A 193 -14.26 -14.50 4.29
C GLU A 193 -14.98 -15.81 3.95
#